data_AF-A0A8T4JVP0-F1
#
_entry.id   AF-A0A8T4JVP0-F1
#
_cell.length_a   1.000
_cell.length_b   1.000
_cell.length_c   1.000
_cell.angle_alpha   90.00
_cell.angle_beta   90.00
_cell.angle_gamma   90.00
#
_symmetry.space_group_name_H-M   'P 1'
#
loop_
_entity.id
_entity.type
_entity.pdbx_description
1 polymer ?
#
loop_
_entity_poly.entity_id
_entity_poly.type
_entity_poly.pdbx_seq_one_letter_code
_entity_poly.pdbx_strand_id
1 'polypeptide(L)'
;MEFEKVFINNYKKICMDITDERIDSRINGIKAVMDEFSSYAKINEIVRLYFNLECDSEIKEEFINCFYGEDKTFDEQNAEEITILAGCTLLNMIHTNQDVQLAYSIKVLEPFYEGKVMELSETASKIIEAQTRMDMQMDECPILSWKEDWESELVDEDGNEPATASQTNVDLLKTIKNQFIKVISYANSLAEKNKLCEEKVEVLSWVVGEWSDLLKKPLSEISDVEGALVLGVELAELVDIPGPYAASSLLNKMLTKCKKETTEISLTEFIDSQPEEIRKQIEKTYCKEADIRNLPILSAVKASLTVDEKKAWVPAYKKKWKINSDNETYELRKWAELIYFECMISNC
;
A
#
# COMPACT_ATOMS: atom_id res chain seq x y z
N MET A 1 2.84 12.95 20.26
CA MET A 1 2.91 12.42 21.64
C MET A 1 2.81 10.88 21.69
N GLU A 2 2.27 10.21 20.66
CA GLU A 2 2.23 8.73 20.56
C GLU A 2 3.47 8.16 19.85
N PHE A 3 3.89 8.74 18.71
CA PHE A 3 5.09 8.32 17.96
C PHE A 3 6.37 8.34 18.80
N GLU A 4 6.63 9.43 19.53
CA GLU A 4 7.82 9.60 20.37
C GLU A 4 7.95 8.52 21.45
N LYS A 5 6.83 8.09 22.04
CA LYS A 5 6.82 6.99 23.01
C LYS A 5 7.17 5.66 22.34
N VAL A 6 6.60 5.39 21.16
CA VAL A 6 6.90 4.19 20.37
C VAL A 6 8.36 4.17 19.93
N PHE A 7 8.89 5.32 19.49
CA PHE A 7 10.29 5.51 19.14
C PHE A 7 11.20 5.19 20.33
N ILE A 8 10.99 5.82 21.48
CA ILE A 8 11.81 5.62 22.68
C ILE A 8 11.80 4.14 23.12
N ASN A 9 10.63 3.50 23.10
CA ASN A 9 10.49 2.09 23.48
C ASN A 9 11.27 1.15 22.56
N ASN A 10 11.27 1.41 21.25
CA ASN A 10 12.03 0.61 20.30
C ASN A 10 13.54 0.92 20.37
N TYR A 11 13.90 2.19 20.51
CA TYR A 11 15.29 2.63 20.51
C TYR A 11 16.05 2.17 21.77
N LYS A 12 15.39 2.18 22.94
CA LYS A 12 15.98 1.68 24.21
C LYS A 12 16.34 0.19 24.18
N LYS A 13 15.83 -0.59 23.21
CA LYS A 13 16.24 -1.99 23.02
C LYS A 13 17.70 -2.13 22.56
N ILE A 14 18.24 -1.11 21.89
CA ILE A 14 19.61 -1.09 21.36
C ILE A 14 20.52 -0.20 22.22
N CYS A 15 20.01 0.94 22.70
CA CYS A 15 20.78 1.87 23.51
C CYS A 15 20.07 2.16 24.84
N MET A 16 20.39 1.38 25.88
CA MET A 16 19.72 1.48 27.19
C MET A 16 20.04 2.79 27.93
N ASP A 17 21.25 3.34 27.73
CA ASP A 17 21.77 4.52 28.44
C ASP A 17 21.66 5.82 27.62
N ILE A 18 20.74 5.89 26.66
CA ILE A 18 20.58 7.08 25.81
C ILE A 18 20.04 8.29 26.62
N THR A 19 20.62 9.47 26.39
CA THR A 19 20.16 10.74 26.96
C THR A 19 18.99 11.33 26.17
N ASP A 20 18.17 12.14 26.83
CA ASP A 20 17.03 12.82 26.19
C ASP A 20 17.47 13.69 25.00
N GLU A 21 18.61 14.39 25.11
CA GLU A 21 19.19 15.17 24.02
C GLU A 21 19.49 14.34 22.76
N ARG A 22 20.00 13.10 22.94
CA ARG A 22 20.27 12.20 21.81
C ARG A 22 18.98 11.64 21.21
N ILE A 23 17.95 11.40 22.02
CA ILE A 23 16.61 11.02 21.54
C ILE A 23 16.06 12.13 20.63
N ASP A 24 16.14 13.39 21.08
CA ASP A 24 15.67 14.55 20.31
C ASP A 24 16.42 14.69 18.99
N SER A 25 17.76 14.56 19.00
CA SER A 25 18.57 14.56 17.78
C SER A 25 18.16 13.44 16.80
N ARG A 26 17.87 12.22 17.28
CA ARG A 26 17.41 11.13 16.41
C ARG A 26 16.03 11.39 15.82
N ILE A 27 15.11 11.96 16.61
CA ILE A 27 13.78 12.35 16.12
C ILE A 27 13.89 13.46 15.07
N ASN A 28 14.78 14.43 15.25
CA ASN A 28 15.04 15.46 14.25
C ASN A 28 15.65 14.87 12.98
N GLY A 29 16.56 13.89 13.10
CA GLY A 29 17.05 13.13 11.96
C GLY A 29 15.93 12.43 11.18
N ILE A 30 14.95 11.81 11.86
CA ILE A 30 13.77 11.21 11.21
C ILE A 30 12.97 12.26 10.44
N LYS A 31 12.78 13.46 11.00
CA LYS A 31 12.08 14.55 10.31
C LYS A 31 12.85 15.02 9.08
N ALA A 32 14.18 15.16 9.18
CA ALA A 32 15.03 15.50 8.04
C ALA A 32 14.90 14.45 6.92
N VAL A 33 14.88 13.15 7.26
CA VAL A 33 14.61 12.10 6.26
C VAL A 33 13.23 12.27 5.63
N MET A 34 12.19 12.59 6.40
CA MET A 34 10.85 12.79 5.84
C MET A 34 10.78 13.97 4.86
N ASP A 35 11.56 15.02 5.08
CA ASP A 35 11.61 16.19 4.20
C ASP A 35 12.42 15.88 2.91
N GLU A 36 13.51 15.13 3.01
CA GLU A 36 14.40 14.82 1.89
C GLU A 36 13.97 13.60 1.05
N PHE A 37 13.30 12.61 1.67
CA PHE A 37 12.93 11.34 1.05
C PHE A 37 11.46 11.32 0.67
N SER A 38 11.10 12.15 -0.32
CA SER A 38 9.73 12.27 -0.83
C SER A 38 9.42 11.36 -2.03
N SER A 39 10.42 10.77 -2.68
CA SER A 39 10.21 9.89 -3.83
C SER A 39 10.02 8.43 -3.42
N TYR A 40 9.12 7.73 -4.12
CA TYR A 40 8.83 6.31 -3.83
C TYR A 40 10.06 5.40 -3.96
N ALA A 41 10.98 5.71 -4.89
CA ALA A 41 12.24 4.99 -5.03
C ALA A 41 13.09 5.07 -3.75
N LYS A 42 13.21 6.27 -3.15
CA LYS A 42 13.94 6.48 -1.90
C LYS A 42 13.25 5.78 -0.72
N ILE A 43 11.91 5.83 -0.66
CA ILE A 43 11.14 5.14 0.37
C ILE A 43 11.36 3.62 0.30
N ASN A 44 11.39 3.03 -0.90
CA ASN A 44 11.68 1.60 -1.07
C ASN A 44 13.08 1.20 -0.61
N GLU A 45 14.07 2.09 -0.71
CA GLU A 45 15.39 1.84 -0.13
C GLU A 45 15.36 1.89 1.40
N ILE A 46 14.55 2.76 2.03
CA ILE A 46 14.33 2.73 3.48
C ILE A 46 13.70 1.39 3.91
N VAL A 47 12.75 0.87 3.12
CA VAL A 47 12.18 -0.48 3.34
C VAL A 47 13.28 -1.57 3.28
N ARG A 48 14.21 -1.46 2.32
CA ARG A 48 15.37 -2.38 2.24
C ARG A 48 16.28 -2.27 3.45
N LEU A 49 16.58 -1.05 3.92
CA LEU A 49 17.36 -0.83 5.13
C LEU A 49 16.69 -1.47 6.35
N TYR A 50 15.37 -1.34 6.49
CA TYR A 50 14.62 -1.94 7.59
C TYR A 50 14.66 -3.48 7.59
N PHE A 51 14.53 -4.11 6.42
CA PHE A 51 14.59 -5.58 6.31
C PHE A 51 16.01 -6.13 6.09
N ASN A 52 17.06 -5.31 6.24
CA ASN A 52 18.47 -5.70 6.03
C ASN A 52 18.77 -6.29 4.64
N LEU A 53 18.08 -5.76 3.63
CA LEU A 53 18.30 -6.07 2.22
C LEU A 53 19.47 -5.27 1.63
N GLU A 54 19.91 -5.66 0.43
CA GLU A 54 20.90 -4.89 -0.32
C GLU A 54 20.28 -3.55 -0.72
N CYS A 55 20.85 -2.47 -0.20
CA CYS A 55 20.43 -1.08 -0.42
C CYS A 55 21.47 -0.38 -1.28
N ASP A 56 21.02 0.57 -2.09
CA ASP A 56 21.92 1.47 -2.80
C ASP A 56 22.84 2.21 -1.80
N SER A 57 24.16 2.23 -2.09
CA SER A 57 25.16 2.80 -1.19
C SER A 57 25.01 4.31 -1.04
N GLU A 58 24.67 5.03 -2.12
CA GLU A 58 24.49 6.47 -2.08
C GLU A 58 23.26 6.82 -1.25
N ILE A 59 22.14 6.10 -1.45
CA ILE A 59 20.90 6.35 -0.69
C ILE A 59 21.08 5.99 0.79
N LYS A 60 21.85 4.93 1.09
CA LYS A 60 22.21 4.59 2.48
C LYS A 60 23.04 5.70 3.14
N GLU A 61 24.02 6.26 2.42
CA GLU A 61 24.83 7.38 2.91
C GLU A 61 23.99 8.63 3.12
N GLU A 62 23.11 8.98 2.18
CA GLU A 62 22.14 10.08 2.34
C GLU A 62 21.27 9.90 3.60
N PHE A 63 20.74 8.69 3.81
CA PHE A 63 19.94 8.38 4.99
C PHE A 63 20.74 8.56 6.28
N ILE A 64 21.97 8.04 6.34
CA ILE A 64 22.87 8.20 7.51
C ILE A 64 23.22 9.67 7.76
N ASN A 65 23.48 10.43 6.69
CA ASN A 65 23.84 11.85 6.78
C ASN A 65 22.72 12.71 7.40
N CYS A 66 21.45 12.34 7.25
CA CYS A 66 20.34 13.00 7.94
C CYS A 66 20.47 12.93 9.47
N PHE A 67 20.99 11.81 10.00
CA PHE A 67 21.22 11.64 11.44
C PHE A 67 22.55 12.25 11.88
N TYR A 68 23.61 12.10 11.07
CA TYR A 68 24.91 12.70 11.34
C TYR A 68 24.91 14.24 11.28
N GLY A 69 24.01 14.82 10.50
CA GLY A 69 23.75 16.27 10.47
C GLY A 69 23.33 16.81 11.84
N GLU A 70 22.43 16.09 12.51
CA GLU A 70 21.84 16.44 13.81
C GLU A 70 22.68 15.98 15.01
N ASP A 71 23.45 14.90 14.87
CA ASP A 71 24.32 14.36 15.91
C ASP A 71 25.63 13.79 15.34
N LYS A 72 26.73 14.52 15.54
CA LYS A 72 28.08 14.11 15.11
C LYS A 72 28.63 12.89 15.84
N THR A 73 27.99 12.44 16.91
CA THR A 73 28.34 11.22 17.65
C THR A 73 27.57 9.99 17.17
N PHE A 74 26.75 10.11 16.13
CA PHE A 74 26.06 8.99 15.50
C PHE A 74 27.06 7.97 14.95
N ASP A 75 26.85 6.69 15.26
CA ASP A 75 27.67 5.60 14.75
C ASP A 75 27.10 5.10 13.42
N GLU A 76 27.72 5.55 12.34
CA GLU A 76 27.36 5.20 10.95
C GLU A 76 27.53 3.71 10.63
N GLN A 77 28.27 2.96 11.46
CA GLN A 77 28.51 1.53 11.27
C GLN A 77 27.54 0.65 12.06
N ASN A 78 26.73 1.22 12.95
CA ASN A 78 25.78 0.48 13.76
C ASN A 78 24.55 0.07 12.93
N ALA A 79 24.67 -1.08 12.24
CA ALA A 79 23.61 -1.62 11.38
C ALA A 79 22.28 -1.85 12.12
N GLU A 80 22.32 -2.17 13.43
CA GLU A 80 21.11 -2.38 14.21
C GLU A 80 20.38 -1.06 14.50
N GLU A 81 21.12 -0.01 14.86
CA GLU A 81 20.56 1.33 15.07
C GLU A 81 19.96 1.87 13.77
N ILE A 82 20.67 1.71 12.64
CA ILE A 82 20.16 2.08 11.30
C ILE A 82 18.86 1.34 10.99
N THR A 83 18.78 0.03 11.27
CA THR A 83 17.57 -0.77 11.06
C THR A 83 16.38 -0.23 11.85
N ILE A 84 16.57 0.08 13.14
CA ILE A 84 15.48 0.64 13.97
C ILE A 84 15.10 2.03 13.51
N LEU A 85 16.06 2.88 13.16
CA LEU A 85 15.79 4.22 12.64
C LEU A 85 15.01 4.17 11.33
N ALA A 86 15.35 3.25 10.42
CA ALA A 86 14.58 3.01 9.20
C ALA A 86 13.14 2.59 9.54
N GLY A 87 12.95 1.61 10.43
CA GLY A 87 11.62 1.16 10.86
C GLY A 87 10.78 2.26 11.50
N CYS A 88 11.38 3.08 12.37
CA CYS A 88 10.72 4.24 12.98
C CYS A 88 10.39 5.34 11.96
N THR A 89 11.24 5.54 10.96
CA THR A 89 10.98 6.49 9.87
C THR A 89 9.78 6.04 9.05
N LEU A 90 9.74 4.77 8.64
CA LEU A 90 8.61 4.18 7.92
C LEU A 90 7.32 4.26 8.75
N LEU A 91 7.39 4.01 10.05
CA LEU A 91 6.26 4.11 10.96
C LEU A 91 5.69 5.55 10.97
N ASN A 92 6.56 6.55 11.00
CA ASN A 92 6.16 7.95 11.00
C ASN A 92 5.58 8.39 9.64
N MET A 93 6.16 7.91 8.54
CA MET A 93 5.66 8.14 7.18
C MET A 93 4.25 7.57 7.01
N ILE A 94 4.05 6.32 7.44
CA ILE A 94 2.75 5.65 7.40
C ILE A 94 1.70 6.42 8.23
N HIS A 95 2.05 6.85 9.44
CA HIS A 95 1.13 7.62 10.29
C HIS A 95 0.78 9.00 9.70
N THR A 96 1.77 9.69 9.13
CA THR A 96 1.60 11.08 8.66
C THR A 96 0.88 11.12 7.32
N ASN A 97 1.25 10.24 6.39
CA ASN A 97 0.76 10.28 5.01
C ASN A 97 -0.43 9.32 4.77
N GLN A 98 -0.72 8.43 5.73
CA GLN A 98 -1.71 7.35 5.56
C GLN A 98 -1.46 6.52 4.29
N ASP A 99 -0.19 6.30 3.96
CA ASP A 99 0.23 5.66 2.72
C ASP A 99 -0.05 4.14 2.73
N VAL A 100 -1.10 3.75 2.01
CA VAL A 100 -1.52 2.34 1.86
C VAL A 100 -0.51 1.54 1.04
N GLN A 101 0.12 2.16 0.05
CA GLN A 101 1.06 1.46 -0.82
C GLN A 101 2.29 1.02 -0.02
N LEU A 102 2.81 1.92 0.83
CA LEU A 102 3.88 1.59 1.75
C LEU A 102 3.45 0.51 2.77
N ALA A 103 2.21 0.57 3.26
CA ALA A 103 1.68 -0.47 4.14
C ALA A 103 1.68 -1.85 3.46
N TYR A 104 1.29 -1.95 2.18
CA TYR A 104 1.38 -3.20 1.41
C TYR A 104 2.83 -3.66 1.23
N SER A 105 3.76 -2.76 0.90
CA SER A 105 5.18 -3.11 0.75
C SER A 105 5.77 -3.76 2.00
N ILE A 106 5.35 -3.31 3.19
CA ILE A 106 5.77 -3.94 4.45
C ILE A 106 5.12 -5.32 4.60
N LYS A 107 3.82 -5.45 4.33
CA LYS A 107 3.08 -6.72 4.44
C LYS A 107 3.55 -7.83 3.52
N VAL A 108 4.06 -7.47 2.33
CA VAL A 108 4.65 -8.43 1.39
C VAL A 108 5.96 -9.03 1.92
N LEU A 109 6.76 -8.23 2.63
CA LEU A 109 8.10 -8.62 3.08
C LEU A 109 8.10 -9.30 4.46
N GLU A 110 7.14 -8.97 5.32
CA GLU A 110 7.00 -9.54 6.68
C GLU A 110 7.08 -11.08 6.78
N PRO A 111 6.51 -11.87 5.85
CA PRO A 111 6.65 -13.33 5.91
C PRO A 111 8.10 -13.79 5.75
N PHE A 112 8.90 -13.08 4.97
CA PHE A 112 10.25 -13.49 4.58
C PHE A 112 11.34 -12.94 5.50
N TYR A 113 11.05 -11.90 6.27
CA TYR A 113 12.04 -11.17 7.05
C TYR A 113 11.52 -10.79 8.44
N GLU A 114 12.39 -10.90 9.45
CA GLU A 114 12.06 -10.52 10.81
C GLU A 114 12.12 -8.99 10.98
N GLY A 115 10.98 -8.37 11.25
CA GLY A 115 10.88 -6.94 11.55
C GLY A 115 11.24 -6.62 13.01
N LYS A 116 12.12 -5.63 13.23
CA LYS A 116 12.54 -5.21 14.59
C LYS A 116 11.54 -4.26 15.27
N VAL A 117 10.62 -3.66 14.52
CA VAL A 117 9.61 -2.70 15.01
C VAL A 117 8.22 -3.30 14.81
N MET A 118 7.67 -3.93 15.86
CA MET A 118 6.37 -4.62 15.77
C MET A 118 5.21 -3.67 15.47
N GLU A 119 5.26 -2.45 16.00
CA GLU A 119 4.22 -1.44 15.83
C GLU A 119 4.03 -1.04 14.35
N LEU A 120 5.08 -1.18 13.54
CA LEU A 120 5.03 -0.92 12.10
C LEU A 120 4.06 -1.87 11.39
N SER A 121 4.13 -3.16 11.73
CA SER A 121 3.26 -4.20 11.19
C SER A 121 1.80 -3.96 11.54
N GLU A 122 1.53 -3.67 12.82
CA GLU A 122 0.18 -3.40 13.30
C GLU A 122 -0.41 -2.14 12.66
N THR A 123 0.41 -1.09 12.50
CA THR A 123 -0.01 0.16 11.88
C THR A 123 -0.31 -0.04 10.40
N ALA A 124 0.53 -0.79 9.67
CA ALA A 124 0.29 -1.12 8.27
C ALA A 124 -1.06 -1.84 8.09
N SER A 125 -1.37 -2.84 8.93
CA SER A 125 -2.68 -3.50 8.91
C SER A 125 -3.82 -2.52 9.16
N LYS A 126 -3.71 -1.68 10.20
CA LYS A 126 -4.76 -0.71 10.57
C LYS A 126 -5.05 0.28 9.45
N ILE A 127 -4.04 0.74 8.71
CA ILE A 127 -4.24 1.68 7.60
C ILE A 127 -4.90 1.03 6.40
N ILE A 128 -4.49 -0.19 6.03
CA ILE A 128 -5.18 -0.97 5.00
C ILE A 128 -6.65 -1.15 5.40
N GLU A 129 -6.94 -1.56 6.63
CA GLU A 129 -8.32 -1.73 7.11
C GLU A 129 -9.11 -0.42 7.18
N ALA A 130 -8.48 0.68 7.59
CA ALA A 130 -9.14 1.99 7.69
C ALA A 130 -9.51 2.52 6.31
N GLN A 131 -8.57 2.51 5.36
CA GLN A 131 -8.78 3.05 4.03
C GLN A 131 -9.83 2.25 3.26
N THR A 132 -9.75 0.91 3.31
CA THR A 132 -10.78 0.04 2.71
C THR A 132 -12.20 0.22 3.29
N ARG A 133 -12.33 0.78 4.51
CA ARG A 133 -13.62 1.09 5.15
C ARG A 133 -14.08 2.53 4.93
N MET A 134 -13.16 3.49 4.85
CA MET A 134 -13.49 4.91 4.63
C MET A 134 -14.19 5.13 3.29
N ASP A 135 -13.83 4.34 2.28
CA ASP A 135 -14.50 4.29 0.97
C ASP A 135 -16.01 3.94 1.04
N MET A 136 -16.52 3.50 2.21
CA MET A 136 -17.93 3.16 2.41
C MET A 136 -18.82 4.31 2.89
N GLN A 137 -18.26 5.46 3.32
CA GLN A 137 -19.06 6.53 3.95
C GLN A 137 -19.36 7.70 2.99
N MET A 138 -20.63 8.11 2.91
CA MET A 138 -21.05 9.38 2.29
C MET A 138 -21.25 10.45 3.34
N ASP A 139 -20.49 11.54 3.22
CA ASP A 139 -20.87 12.78 3.86
C ASP A 139 -22.14 13.30 3.20
N GLU A 140 -23.14 13.58 4.02
CA GLU A 140 -24.32 14.30 3.58
C GLU A 140 -23.89 15.69 3.09
N CYS A 141 -24.29 16.06 1.87
CA CYS A 141 -24.14 17.43 1.38
C CYS A 141 -25.47 18.16 1.58
N PRO A 142 -25.71 18.81 2.73
CA PRO A 142 -26.91 19.60 2.90
C PRO A 142 -26.84 20.79 1.94
N ILE A 143 -27.69 20.74 0.91
CA ILE A 143 -27.96 21.89 0.05
C ILE A 143 -28.65 22.91 0.96
N LEU A 144 -28.00 24.05 1.16
CA LEU A 144 -28.62 25.12 1.93
C LEU A 144 -29.69 25.75 1.04
N SER A 145 -30.96 25.57 1.40
CA SER A 145 -32.03 26.40 0.85
C SER A 145 -31.86 27.80 1.42
N TRP A 146 -31.96 28.80 0.55
CA TRP A 146 -32.03 30.18 1.01
C TRP A 146 -33.39 30.47 1.65
N LYS A 147 -33.45 31.55 2.45
CA LYS A 147 -34.71 32.04 3.00
C LYS A 147 -35.66 32.38 1.85
N GLU A 148 -36.93 32.03 2.01
CA GLU A 148 -37.99 32.59 1.18
C GLU A 148 -37.94 34.13 1.31
N ASP A 149 -38.21 34.85 0.21
CA ASP A 149 -38.28 36.33 0.11
C ASP A 149 -36.96 37.14 0.06
N TRP A 150 -35.84 36.56 -0.41
CA TRP A 150 -34.57 37.30 -0.64
C TRP A 150 -34.68 38.52 -1.57
N GLU A 151 -35.65 38.53 -2.49
CA GLU A 151 -35.89 39.62 -3.44
C GLU A 151 -36.25 40.94 -2.73
N SER A 152 -36.94 40.85 -1.59
CA SER A 152 -37.33 41.98 -0.75
C SER A 152 -36.14 42.68 -0.06
N GLU A 153 -34.99 42.01 0.03
CA GLU A 153 -33.74 42.58 0.57
C GLU A 153 -32.93 43.34 -0.50
N LEU A 154 -33.33 43.22 -1.78
CA LEU A 154 -32.69 43.89 -2.91
C LEU A 154 -33.53 45.05 -3.45
N VAL A 155 -34.85 44.96 -3.36
CA VAL A 155 -35.79 45.98 -3.82
C VAL A 155 -36.94 46.06 -2.82
N ASP A 156 -37.25 47.27 -2.33
CA ASP A 156 -38.39 47.49 -1.46
C ASP A 156 -39.73 47.50 -2.23
N GLU A 157 -40.86 47.54 -1.52
CA GLU A 157 -42.21 47.55 -2.12
C GLU A 157 -42.45 48.74 -3.07
N ASP A 158 -41.66 49.81 -2.94
CA ASP A 158 -41.73 51.04 -3.74
C ASP A 158 -40.76 51.04 -4.93
N GLY A 159 -39.97 49.98 -5.12
CA GLY A 159 -39.04 49.82 -6.23
C GLY A 159 -37.67 50.48 -6.01
N ASN A 160 -37.32 50.87 -4.79
CA ASN A 160 -36.02 51.47 -4.46
C ASN A 160 -35.03 50.42 -3.92
N GLU A 161 -33.73 50.63 -4.17
CA GLU A 161 -32.67 49.82 -3.58
C GLU A 161 -32.40 50.24 -2.13
N PRO A 162 -32.62 49.35 -1.13
CA PRO A 162 -32.25 49.62 0.24
C PRO A 162 -30.72 49.76 0.40
N ALA A 163 -30.26 50.50 1.40
CA ALA A 163 -28.83 50.76 1.64
C ALA A 163 -27.98 49.48 1.84
N THR A 164 -28.62 48.35 2.18
CA THR A 164 -28.00 47.03 2.35
C THR A 164 -27.90 46.23 1.04
N ALA A 165 -28.57 46.62 -0.03
CA ALA A 165 -28.70 45.85 -1.27
C ALA A 165 -27.34 45.48 -1.91
N SER A 166 -26.37 46.39 -1.87
CA SER A 166 -25.01 46.11 -2.37
C SER A 166 -24.31 45.00 -1.57
N GLN A 167 -24.48 44.99 -0.25
CA GLN A 167 -23.90 43.97 0.62
C GLN A 167 -24.64 42.62 0.45
N THR A 168 -25.97 42.66 0.38
CA THR A 168 -26.81 41.49 0.09
C THR A 168 -26.44 40.83 -1.24
N ASN A 169 -26.21 41.62 -2.31
CA ASN A 169 -25.75 41.12 -3.60
C ASN A 169 -24.38 40.43 -3.53
N VAL A 170 -23.42 41.01 -2.80
CA VAL A 170 -22.10 40.41 -2.62
C VAL A 170 -22.20 39.09 -1.85
N ASP A 171 -23.03 39.03 -0.81
CA ASP A 171 -23.22 37.83 0.00
C ASP A 171 -24.02 36.74 -0.75
N LEU A 172 -24.95 37.13 -1.63
CA LEU A 172 -25.63 36.28 -2.59
C LEU A 172 -24.63 35.61 -3.54
N LEU A 173 -23.77 36.39 -4.18
CA LEU A 173 -22.75 35.88 -5.08
C LEU A 173 -21.75 34.96 -4.37
N LYS A 174 -21.33 35.30 -3.15
CA LYS A 174 -20.47 34.42 -2.32
C LYS A 174 -21.18 33.10 -2.00
N THR A 175 -22.46 33.15 -1.66
CA THR A 175 -23.21 31.95 -1.32
C THR A 175 -23.40 31.06 -2.55
N ILE A 176 -23.78 31.64 -3.68
CA ILE A 176 -23.88 30.92 -4.96
C ILE A 176 -22.54 30.27 -5.30
N LYS A 177 -21.43 31.02 -5.23
CA LYS A 177 -20.08 30.48 -5.46
C LYS A 177 -19.79 29.29 -4.53
N ASN A 178 -20.08 29.42 -3.24
CA ASN A 178 -19.85 28.35 -2.27
C ASN A 178 -20.74 27.12 -2.54
N GLN A 179 -22.00 27.31 -2.96
CA GLN A 179 -22.88 26.22 -3.37
C GLN A 179 -22.37 25.53 -4.64
N PHE A 180 -21.92 26.28 -5.64
CA PHE A 180 -21.31 25.69 -6.85
C PHE A 180 -20.08 24.86 -6.51
N ILE A 181 -19.21 25.35 -5.62
CA ILE A 181 -18.04 24.58 -5.15
C ILE A 181 -18.50 23.28 -4.47
N LYS A 182 -19.51 23.34 -3.61
CA LYS A 182 -20.07 22.15 -2.94
C LYS A 182 -20.69 21.14 -3.92
N VAL A 183 -21.43 21.63 -4.91
CA VAL A 183 -22.04 20.76 -5.94
C VAL A 183 -20.96 20.08 -6.78
N ILE A 184 -19.92 20.81 -7.18
CA ILE A 184 -18.79 20.24 -7.93
C ILE A 184 -18.07 19.19 -7.07
N SER A 185 -17.77 19.49 -5.80
CA SER A 185 -17.12 18.52 -4.91
C SER A 185 -17.98 17.27 -4.70
N TYR A 186 -19.30 17.44 -4.57
CA TYR A 186 -20.24 16.34 -4.42
C TYR A 186 -20.33 15.49 -5.69
N ALA A 187 -20.38 16.12 -6.87
CA ALA A 187 -20.39 15.42 -8.14
C ALA A 187 -19.12 14.60 -8.35
N ASN A 188 -17.95 15.13 -7.99
CA ASN A 188 -16.68 14.39 -8.03
C ASN A 188 -16.70 13.20 -7.07
N SER A 189 -17.14 13.40 -5.81
CA SER A 189 -17.26 12.30 -4.84
C SER A 189 -18.24 11.22 -5.30
N LEU A 190 -19.34 11.60 -5.97
CA LEU A 190 -20.29 10.64 -6.54
C LEU A 190 -19.67 9.84 -7.69
N ALA A 191 -18.86 10.48 -8.54
CA ALA A 191 -18.14 9.80 -9.62
C ALA A 191 -17.13 8.78 -9.07
N GLU A 192 -16.35 9.15 -8.05
CA GLU A 192 -15.43 8.23 -7.36
C GLU A 192 -16.17 7.03 -6.74
N LYS A 193 -17.32 7.26 -6.11
CA LYS A 193 -18.14 6.19 -5.54
C LYS A 193 -18.79 5.30 -6.59
N ASN A 194 -19.16 5.86 -7.73
CA ASN A 194 -19.67 5.06 -8.83
C ASN A 194 -18.58 4.12 -9.38
N LYS A 195 -17.35 4.61 -9.52
CA LYS A 195 -16.20 3.77 -9.88
C LYS A 195 -15.99 2.63 -8.88
N LEU A 196 -16.01 2.93 -7.58
CA LEU A 196 -15.93 1.89 -6.54
C LEU A 196 -17.10 0.88 -6.60
N CYS A 197 -18.30 1.33 -7.00
CA CYS A 197 -19.44 0.45 -7.19
C CYS A 197 -19.23 -0.48 -8.39
N GLU A 198 -18.69 0.05 -9.49
CA GLU A 198 -18.31 -0.72 -10.68
C GLU A 198 -17.29 -1.82 -10.30
N GLU A 199 -16.20 -1.47 -9.61
CA GLU A 199 -15.21 -2.44 -9.09
C GLU A 199 -15.88 -3.54 -8.23
N LYS A 200 -16.78 -3.17 -7.32
CA LYS A 200 -17.51 -4.14 -6.48
C LYS A 200 -18.39 -5.08 -7.30
N VAL A 201 -19.02 -4.58 -8.37
CA VAL A 201 -19.84 -5.38 -9.29
C VAL A 201 -18.96 -6.32 -10.09
N GLU A 202 -17.80 -5.87 -10.55
CA GLU A 202 -16.82 -6.70 -11.28
C GLU A 202 -16.29 -7.83 -10.40
N VAL A 203 -15.85 -7.52 -9.17
CA VAL A 203 -15.42 -8.53 -8.18
C VAL A 203 -16.55 -9.51 -7.87
N LEU A 204 -17.79 -9.04 -7.68
CA LEU A 204 -18.92 -9.91 -7.43
C LEU A 204 -19.22 -10.81 -8.64
N SER A 205 -19.17 -10.26 -9.85
CA SER A 205 -19.37 -10.99 -11.09
C SER A 205 -18.32 -12.10 -11.25
N TRP A 206 -17.05 -11.79 -10.99
CA TRP A 206 -15.95 -12.74 -10.98
C TRP A 206 -16.17 -13.87 -9.96
N VAL A 207 -16.56 -13.53 -8.72
CA VAL A 207 -16.82 -14.50 -7.66
C VAL A 207 -18.00 -15.43 -7.96
N VAL A 208 -19.07 -14.89 -8.55
CA VAL A 208 -20.27 -15.66 -8.91
C VAL A 208 -20.03 -16.51 -10.17
N GLY A 209 -19.20 -16.01 -11.10
CA GLY A 209 -18.87 -16.71 -12.33
C GLY A 209 -18.04 -17.97 -12.11
N GLU A 210 -17.26 -18.06 -11.02
CA GLU A 210 -16.37 -19.19 -10.71
C GLU A 210 -15.49 -19.58 -11.92
N TRP A 211 -15.00 -18.56 -12.63
CA TRP A 211 -14.27 -18.66 -13.89
C TRP A 211 -12.98 -17.85 -13.83
N SER A 212 -11.88 -18.40 -14.37
CA SER A 212 -10.63 -17.65 -14.51
C SER A 212 -10.56 -16.98 -15.87
N ASP A 213 -10.39 -15.66 -15.86
CA ASP A 213 -10.20 -14.86 -17.06
C ASP A 213 -8.80 -14.96 -17.64
N LEU A 214 -7.77 -15.18 -16.83
CA LEU A 214 -6.40 -15.41 -17.32
C LEU A 214 -6.27 -16.77 -18.01
N LEU A 215 -6.85 -17.82 -17.41
CA LEU A 215 -6.75 -19.18 -17.92
C LEU A 215 -7.89 -19.57 -18.88
N LYS A 216 -8.94 -18.75 -18.98
CA LYS A 216 -10.12 -18.99 -19.84
C LYS A 216 -10.75 -20.38 -19.64
N LYS A 217 -10.86 -20.81 -18.39
CA LYS A 217 -11.46 -22.10 -17.98
C LYS A 217 -12.17 -21.96 -16.62
N PRO A 218 -13.15 -22.83 -16.31
CA PRO A 218 -13.84 -22.78 -15.02
C PRO A 218 -12.89 -23.19 -13.90
N LEU A 219 -13.04 -22.60 -12.70
CA LEU A 219 -12.15 -22.87 -11.57
C LEU A 219 -12.11 -24.35 -11.19
N SER A 220 -13.22 -25.06 -11.37
CA SER A 220 -13.32 -26.50 -11.16
C SER A 220 -12.37 -27.34 -12.02
N GLU A 221 -11.75 -26.77 -13.05
CA GLU A 221 -10.79 -27.43 -13.94
C GLU A 221 -9.33 -27.08 -13.64
N ILE A 222 -9.09 -26.08 -12.78
CA ILE A 222 -7.78 -25.51 -12.44
C ILE A 222 -7.28 -26.16 -11.15
N SER A 223 -5.98 -26.44 -11.03
CA SER A 223 -5.43 -26.84 -9.72
C SER A 223 -5.43 -25.66 -8.76
N ASP A 224 -5.52 -25.93 -7.46
CA ASP A 224 -5.41 -24.90 -6.43
C ASP A 224 -4.03 -24.22 -6.42
N VAL A 225 -2.97 -24.92 -6.83
CA VAL A 225 -1.63 -24.36 -7.03
C VAL A 225 -1.60 -23.34 -8.18
N GLU A 226 -2.14 -23.67 -9.35
CA GLU A 226 -2.30 -22.72 -10.47
C GLU A 226 -3.22 -21.56 -10.07
N GLY A 227 -4.32 -21.89 -9.40
CA GLY A 227 -5.33 -20.95 -8.94
C GLY A 227 -4.77 -19.91 -7.96
N ALA A 228 -3.86 -20.27 -7.06
CA ALA A 228 -3.31 -19.33 -6.10
C ALA A 228 -2.54 -18.18 -6.76
N LEU A 229 -1.78 -18.44 -7.84
CA LEU A 229 -1.13 -17.39 -8.60
C LEU A 229 -2.16 -16.56 -9.39
N VAL A 230 -3.01 -17.23 -10.15
CA VAL A 230 -3.93 -16.59 -11.08
C VAL A 230 -5.00 -15.76 -10.37
N LEU A 231 -5.60 -16.27 -9.29
CA LEU A 231 -6.64 -15.55 -8.56
C LEU A 231 -6.10 -14.31 -7.85
N GLY A 232 -4.84 -14.34 -7.38
CA GLY A 232 -4.19 -13.16 -6.80
C GLY A 232 -4.00 -12.05 -7.82
N VAL A 233 -3.57 -12.41 -9.04
CA VAL A 233 -3.42 -11.46 -10.16
C VAL A 233 -4.77 -10.95 -10.65
N GLU A 234 -5.74 -11.85 -10.87
CA GLU A 234 -7.08 -11.47 -11.33
C GLU A 234 -7.76 -10.51 -10.37
N LEU A 235 -7.71 -10.76 -9.05
CA LEU A 235 -8.30 -9.84 -8.09
C LEU A 235 -7.64 -8.46 -8.14
N ALA A 236 -6.31 -8.39 -8.33
CA ALA A 236 -5.58 -7.13 -8.45
C ALA A 236 -5.84 -6.40 -9.78
N GLU A 237 -6.32 -7.08 -10.82
CA GLU A 237 -6.75 -6.46 -12.08
C GLU A 237 -8.14 -5.80 -11.96
N LEU A 238 -8.98 -6.26 -11.03
CA LEU A 238 -10.36 -5.81 -10.87
C LEU A 238 -10.52 -4.62 -9.92
N VAL A 239 -9.47 -4.23 -9.19
CA VAL A 239 -9.58 -3.27 -8.08
C VAL A 239 -8.39 -2.32 -8.06
N ASP A 240 -8.65 -1.07 -7.68
CA ASP A 240 -7.59 -0.09 -7.39
C ASP A 240 -7.19 -0.13 -5.90
N ILE A 241 -6.01 0.40 -5.53
CA ILE A 241 -5.63 0.55 -4.11
C ILE A 241 -6.68 1.42 -3.40
N PRO A 242 -7.21 1.01 -2.23
CA PRO A 242 -6.73 -0.05 -1.32
C PRO A 242 -7.36 -1.45 -1.55
N GLY A 243 -8.21 -1.60 -2.55
CA GLY A 243 -8.93 -2.83 -2.85
C GLY A 243 -9.99 -3.20 -1.80
N PRO A 244 -10.60 -4.39 -1.90
CA PRO A 244 -11.71 -4.76 -1.02
C PRO A 244 -11.21 -5.23 0.34
N TYR A 245 -11.84 -4.76 1.42
CA TYR A 245 -11.58 -5.24 2.79
C TYR A 245 -11.61 -6.78 2.92
N ALA A 246 -12.47 -7.43 2.14
CA ALA A 246 -12.64 -8.88 2.14
C ALA A 246 -11.68 -9.64 1.20
N ALA A 247 -10.64 -9.00 0.63
CA ALA A 247 -9.75 -9.60 -0.38
C ALA A 247 -9.29 -11.01 -0.01
N SER A 248 -8.70 -11.21 1.17
CA SER A 248 -8.22 -12.53 1.62
C SER A 248 -9.34 -13.56 1.74
N SER A 249 -10.55 -13.14 2.15
CA SER A 249 -11.72 -14.02 2.22
C SER A 249 -12.27 -14.39 0.84
N LEU A 250 -12.24 -13.44 -0.11
CA LEU A 250 -12.66 -13.64 -1.50
C LEU A 250 -11.71 -14.60 -2.22
N LEU A 251 -10.40 -14.38 -2.09
CA LEU A 251 -9.36 -15.26 -2.62
C LEU A 251 -9.50 -16.67 -2.08
N ASN A 252 -9.65 -16.82 -0.76
CA ASN A 252 -9.85 -18.13 -0.15
C ASN A 252 -11.14 -18.80 -0.66
N LYS A 253 -12.24 -18.05 -0.80
CA LYS A 253 -13.50 -18.59 -1.36
C LYS A 253 -13.29 -19.10 -2.79
N MET A 254 -12.61 -18.33 -3.65
CA MET A 254 -12.36 -18.73 -5.03
C MET A 254 -11.42 -19.94 -5.10
N LEU A 255 -10.37 -19.98 -4.29
CA LEU A 255 -9.46 -21.13 -4.19
C LEU A 255 -10.17 -22.43 -3.82
N THR A 256 -11.19 -22.37 -2.95
CA THR A 256 -11.96 -23.58 -2.59
C THR A 256 -12.75 -24.20 -3.74
N LYS A 257 -12.88 -23.47 -4.87
CA LYS A 257 -13.53 -23.96 -6.09
C LYS A 257 -12.56 -24.70 -7.03
N CYS A 258 -11.26 -24.55 -6.81
CA CYS A 258 -10.24 -25.24 -7.58
C CYS A 258 -10.12 -26.73 -7.20
N LYS A 259 -9.51 -27.52 -8.09
CA LYS A 259 -9.13 -28.91 -7.81
C LYS A 259 -8.03 -28.93 -6.77
N LYS A 260 -8.29 -29.62 -5.66
CA LYS A 260 -7.34 -29.71 -4.56
C LYS A 260 -6.16 -30.62 -4.92
N GLU A 261 -4.95 -30.09 -4.84
CA GLU A 261 -3.71 -30.86 -5.00
C GLU A 261 -2.89 -30.87 -3.71
N THR A 262 -2.64 -29.70 -3.12
CA THR A 262 -1.84 -29.57 -1.90
C THR A 262 -2.35 -28.45 -1.01
N THR A 263 -2.08 -28.54 0.28
CA THR A 263 -2.38 -27.47 1.24
C THR A 263 -1.25 -26.46 1.35
N GLU A 264 -0.01 -26.95 1.32
CA GLU A 264 1.21 -26.16 1.51
C GLU A 264 2.21 -26.45 0.39
N ILE A 265 2.98 -25.45 0.00
CA ILE A 265 3.98 -25.54 -1.06
C ILE A 265 5.10 -24.53 -0.82
N SER A 266 6.33 -24.93 -1.17
CA SER A 266 7.49 -24.04 -1.12
C SER A 266 7.42 -22.98 -2.24
N LEU A 267 8.06 -21.82 -2.06
CA LEU A 267 8.11 -20.80 -3.11
C LEU A 267 8.70 -21.36 -4.42
N THR A 268 9.75 -22.18 -4.33
CA THR A 268 10.38 -22.77 -5.52
C THR A 268 9.40 -23.65 -6.30
N GLU A 269 8.75 -24.59 -5.61
CA GLU A 269 7.79 -25.51 -6.23
C GLU A 269 6.55 -24.76 -6.71
N PHE A 270 6.12 -23.73 -5.97
CA PHE A 270 4.99 -22.90 -6.32
C PHE A 270 5.19 -22.22 -7.67
N ILE A 271 6.35 -21.60 -7.90
CA ILE A 271 6.67 -20.92 -9.17
C ILE A 271 6.92 -21.92 -10.30
N ASP A 272 7.67 -23.00 -10.05
CA ASP A 272 8.03 -23.99 -11.08
C ASP A 272 6.85 -24.87 -11.52
N SER A 273 5.74 -24.88 -10.76
CA SER A 273 4.51 -25.59 -11.10
C SER A 273 3.58 -24.79 -12.02
N GLN A 274 3.89 -23.51 -12.27
CA GLN A 274 3.02 -22.63 -13.04
C GLN A 274 3.27 -22.76 -14.55
N PRO A 275 2.22 -22.69 -15.38
CA PRO A 275 2.36 -22.63 -16.84
C PRO A 275 3.28 -21.48 -17.27
N GLU A 276 4.16 -21.76 -18.23
CA GLU A 276 5.12 -20.76 -18.73
C GLU A 276 4.41 -19.56 -19.36
N GLU A 277 3.29 -19.78 -20.03
CA GLU A 277 2.46 -18.75 -20.65
C GLU A 277 1.95 -17.73 -19.61
N ILE A 278 1.51 -18.22 -18.45
CA ILE A 278 1.02 -17.37 -17.35
C ILE A 278 2.17 -16.58 -16.73
N ARG A 279 3.30 -17.24 -16.46
CA ARG A 279 4.50 -16.56 -15.95
C ARG A 279 4.94 -15.43 -16.88
N LYS A 280 4.94 -15.65 -18.20
CA LYS A 280 5.27 -14.62 -19.21
C LYS A 280 4.27 -13.47 -19.23
N GLN A 281 2.98 -13.75 -19.09
CA GLN A 281 1.95 -12.71 -19.04
C GLN A 281 2.10 -11.83 -17.80
N ILE A 282 2.36 -12.44 -16.64
CA ILE A 282 2.61 -11.73 -15.39
C ILE A 282 3.90 -10.92 -15.49
N GLU A 283 4.97 -11.49 -16.06
CA GLU A 283 6.25 -10.79 -16.23
C GLU A 283 6.10 -9.49 -17.03
N LYS A 284 5.38 -9.56 -18.15
CA LYS A 284 5.13 -8.41 -19.02
C LYS A 284 4.36 -7.29 -18.33
N THR A 285 3.46 -7.65 -17.43
CA THR A 285 2.48 -6.72 -16.82
C THR A 285 3.00 -6.16 -15.50
N TYR A 286 3.54 -7.02 -14.63
CA TYR A 286 3.85 -6.69 -13.24
C TYR A 286 5.35 -6.72 -12.88
N CYS A 287 6.20 -7.44 -13.62
CA CYS A 287 7.58 -7.69 -13.16
C CYS A 287 8.61 -6.62 -13.59
N LYS A 288 8.20 -5.55 -14.29
CA LYS A 288 9.15 -4.52 -14.78
C LYS A 288 9.92 -3.85 -13.66
N GLU A 289 9.21 -3.45 -12.60
CA GLU A 289 9.76 -2.74 -11.44
C GLU A 289 9.82 -3.59 -10.17
N ALA A 290 9.62 -4.90 -10.27
CA ALA A 290 9.55 -5.81 -9.12
C ALA A 290 10.75 -5.69 -8.18
N ASP A 291 11.95 -5.50 -8.73
CA ASP A 291 13.16 -5.33 -7.92
C ASP A 291 13.17 -3.99 -7.16
N ILE A 292 12.78 -2.89 -7.82
CA ILE A 292 12.77 -1.55 -7.23
C ILE A 292 11.70 -1.44 -6.14
N ARG A 293 10.55 -2.10 -6.35
CA ARG A 293 9.40 -2.08 -5.44
C ARG A 293 9.45 -3.15 -4.34
N ASN A 294 10.55 -3.88 -4.24
CA ASN A 294 10.75 -4.95 -3.26
C ASN A 294 9.68 -6.07 -3.32
N LEU A 295 9.41 -6.60 -4.52
CA LEU A 295 8.38 -7.62 -4.79
C LEU A 295 9.01 -9.01 -4.98
N PRO A 296 9.24 -9.78 -3.89
CA PRO A 296 10.00 -11.03 -3.93
C PRO A 296 9.37 -12.10 -4.83
N ILE A 297 8.05 -12.28 -4.81
CA ILE A 297 7.38 -13.33 -5.59
C ILE A 297 7.41 -12.99 -7.08
N LEU A 298 7.10 -11.75 -7.47
CA LEU A 298 7.19 -11.29 -8.86
C LEU A 298 8.63 -11.30 -9.37
N SER A 299 9.62 -11.01 -8.51
CA SER A 299 11.03 -11.18 -8.87
C SER A 299 11.43 -12.66 -9.01
N ALA A 300 10.81 -13.58 -8.26
CA ALA A 300 10.99 -15.01 -8.46
C ALA A 300 10.38 -15.48 -9.79
N VAL A 301 9.17 -15.01 -10.15
CA VAL A 301 8.56 -15.26 -11.47
C VAL A 301 9.50 -14.80 -12.59
N LYS A 302 10.01 -13.57 -12.50
CA LYS A 302 10.97 -13.01 -13.46
C LYS A 302 12.24 -13.87 -13.56
N ALA A 303 12.82 -14.26 -12.43
CA ALA A 303 14.02 -15.10 -12.40
C ALA A 303 13.77 -16.51 -12.98
N SER A 304 12.58 -17.07 -12.80
CA SER A 304 12.21 -18.39 -13.34
C SER A 304 12.09 -18.42 -14.86
N LEU A 305 11.95 -17.26 -15.51
CA LEU A 305 11.86 -17.13 -16.97
C LEU A 305 13.21 -16.85 -17.64
N THR A 306 14.27 -16.55 -16.87
CA THR A 306 15.62 -16.33 -17.41
C THR A 306 16.43 -17.62 -17.53
N VAL A 307 15.88 -18.74 -17.07
CA VAL A 307 16.52 -20.06 -17.08
C VAL A 307 15.61 -21.09 -17.74
N ASP A 308 16.21 -22.05 -18.44
CA ASP A 308 15.46 -23.12 -19.12
C ASP A 308 15.11 -24.29 -18.18
N GLU A 309 15.88 -24.47 -17.10
CA GLU A 309 15.72 -25.59 -16.15
C GLU A 309 15.01 -25.15 -14.87
N LYS A 310 14.08 -25.99 -14.40
CA LYS A 310 13.43 -25.84 -13.07
C LYS A 310 14.49 -25.75 -11.97
N LYS A 311 14.23 -24.93 -10.96
CA LYS A 311 15.13 -24.64 -9.82
C LYS A 311 16.47 -23.97 -10.17
N ALA A 312 16.85 -23.80 -11.44
CA ALA A 312 18.14 -23.19 -11.80
C ALA A 312 18.22 -21.70 -11.42
N TRP A 313 17.08 -21.04 -11.22
CA TRP A 313 16.98 -19.64 -10.81
C TRP A 313 17.22 -19.43 -9.29
N VAL A 314 17.05 -20.47 -8.48
CA VAL A 314 17.09 -20.40 -7.00
C VAL A 314 18.41 -19.81 -6.47
N PRO A 315 19.61 -20.20 -6.95
CA PRO A 315 20.86 -19.64 -6.43
C PRO A 315 21.00 -18.13 -6.67
N ALA A 316 20.58 -17.65 -7.84
CA ALA A 316 20.62 -16.23 -8.19
C ALA A 316 19.61 -15.43 -7.35
N TYR A 317 18.40 -15.97 -7.19
CA TYR A 317 17.35 -15.38 -6.37
C TYR A 317 17.77 -15.30 -4.89
N LYS A 318 18.29 -16.40 -4.34
CA LYS A 318 18.78 -16.47 -2.96
C LYS A 318 19.92 -15.49 -2.69
N LYS A 319 20.83 -15.29 -3.65
CA LYS A 319 21.91 -14.31 -3.51
C LYS A 319 21.37 -12.88 -3.36
N LYS A 320 20.34 -12.53 -4.13
CA LYS A 320 19.76 -11.18 -4.16
C LYS A 320 18.85 -10.90 -2.98
N TRP A 321 17.90 -11.80 -2.73
CA TRP A 321 16.84 -11.59 -1.72
C TRP A 321 17.20 -12.14 -0.36
N LYS A 322 18.26 -12.96 -0.24
CA LYS A 322 18.59 -13.70 0.99
C LYS A 322 17.47 -14.63 1.47
N ILE A 323 16.45 -14.88 0.65
CA ILE A 323 15.35 -15.81 0.92
C ILE A 323 15.76 -17.22 0.50
N ASN A 324 15.52 -18.20 1.36
CA ASN A 324 15.68 -19.60 1.00
C ASN A 324 14.36 -20.16 0.46
N SER A 325 14.09 -19.98 -0.83
CA SER A 325 12.81 -20.29 -1.47
C SER A 325 12.32 -21.73 -1.29
N ASP A 326 13.24 -22.69 -1.07
CA ASP A 326 12.89 -24.09 -0.80
C ASP A 326 12.35 -24.31 0.63
N ASN A 327 12.73 -23.45 1.58
CA ASN A 327 12.30 -23.54 2.97
C ASN A 327 11.06 -22.69 3.26
N GLU A 328 10.79 -21.68 2.43
CA GLU A 328 9.60 -20.82 2.53
C GLU A 328 8.36 -21.58 2.08
N THR A 329 7.76 -22.32 3.01
CA THR A 329 6.57 -23.12 2.78
C THR A 329 5.37 -22.45 3.43
N TYR A 330 4.38 -22.12 2.62
CA TYR A 330 3.14 -21.50 3.08
C TYR A 330 1.92 -22.20 2.50
N GLU A 331 0.79 -21.97 3.15
CA GLU A 331 -0.51 -22.38 2.61
C GLU A 331 -0.85 -21.61 1.32
N LEU A 332 -1.56 -22.25 0.39
CA LEU A 332 -1.95 -21.63 -0.89
C LEU A 332 -2.75 -20.34 -0.73
N ARG A 333 -3.60 -20.24 0.31
CA ARG A 333 -4.34 -19.01 0.62
C ARG A 333 -3.41 -17.83 0.91
N LYS A 334 -2.27 -18.10 1.55
CA LYS A 334 -1.27 -17.09 1.88
C LYS A 334 -0.49 -16.68 0.65
N TRP A 335 -0.15 -17.62 -0.22
CA TRP A 335 0.45 -17.30 -1.52
C TRP A 335 -0.43 -16.40 -2.37
N ALA A 336 -1.72 -16.71 -2.50
CA ALA A 336 -2.66 -15.89 -3.26
C ALA A 336 -2.78 -14.46 -2.69
N GLU A 337 -2.82 -14.32 -1.36
CA GLU A 337 -2.84 -13.01 -0.69
C GLU A 337 -1.56 -12.20 -0.96
N LEU A 338 -0.39 -12.83 -0.86
CA LEU A 338 0.89 -12.14 -1.10
C LEU A 338 1.04 -11.70 -2.56
N ILE A 339 0.60 -12.54 -3.50
CA ILE A 339 0.60 -12.21 -4.94
C ILE A 339 -0.33 -11.03 -5.21
N TYR A 340 -1.53 -11.05 -4.63
CA TYR A 340 -2.46 -9.93 -4.70
C TYR A 340 -1.79 -8.64 -4.21
N PHE A 341 -1.16 -8.65 -3.02
CA PHE A 341 -0.45 -7.46 -2.51
C PHE A 341 0.69 -7.00 -3.42
N GLU A 342 1.50 -7.91 -3.96
CA GLU A 342 2.58 -7.56 -4.89
C GLU A 342 2.03 -6.93 -6.18
N CYS A 343 0.93 -7.46 -6.73
CA CYS A 343 0.27 -6.88 -7.89
C CYS A 343 -0.33 -5.50 -7.60
N MET A 344 -0.95 -5.31 -6.43
CA MET A 344 -1.46 -3.99 -6.01
C MET A 344 -0.33 -2.95 -5.96
N ILE A 345 0.83 -3.31 -5.39
CA ILE A 345 1.99 -2.40 -5.33
C ILE A 345 2.53 -2.13 -6.73
N SER A 346 2.53 -3.11 -7.64
CA SER A 346 3.07 -2.98 -8.98
C SER A 346 2.21 -2.11 -9.91
N ASN A 347 0.90 -2.02 -9.69
CA ASN A 347 -0.02 -1.26 -10.54
C ASN A 347 -0.01 0.26 -10.30
N CYS A 348 0.68 0.73 -9.25
CA CYS A 348 0.68 2.14 -8.84
C CYS A 348 1.70 3.04 -9.53
#